data_AF-A0A370HDK7-F1
#
_entry.id   AF-A0A370HDK7-F1
#
_cell.length_a   1.000
_cell.length_b   1.000
_cell.length_c   1.000
_cell.angle_alpha   90.00
_cell.angle_beta   90.00
_cell.angle_gamma   90.00
#
_symmetry.space_group_name_H-M   'P 1'
#
loop_
_entity.id
_entity.type
_entity.pdbx_description
1 polymer ?
#
loop_
_entity_poly.entity_id
_entity_poly.type
_entity_poly.pdbx_seq_one_letter_code
_entity_poly.pdbx_strand_id
1 'polypeptide(L)'
;MRSVVSFRPIPLASLHGVTVGRLVFLGDSLMAVLAEAQRGSPGSPSGPWRVEAGFGPCSDPPPDGFATLQEVSVWVSRMAGPGPDRPDDGSSTATT
;
A
#
# COMPACT_ATOMS: atom_id res chain seq x y z
N MET A 1 -0.16 -15.22 -12.19
CA MET A 1 0.12 -15.47 -10.76
C MET A 1 -0.81 -14.58 -9.95
N ARG A 2 -1.47 -15.08 -8.90
CA ARG A 2 -2.27 -14.22 -8.02
C ARG A 2 -1.30 -13.37 -7.19
N SER A 3 -1.29 -12.07 -7.40
CA SER A 3 -0.44 -11.17 -6.63
C SER A 3 -0.97 -11.09 -5.18
N VAL A 4 -0.15 -11.53 -4.22
CA VAL A 4 -0.49 -11.53 -2.79
C VAL A 4 0.03 -10.24 -2.15
N VAL A 5 -0.81 -9.61 -1.32
CA VAL A 5 -0.38 -8.44 -0.52
C VAL A 5 0.46 -8.92 0.65
N SER A 6 1.63 -8.30 0.86
CA SER A 6 2.52 -8.59 1.99
C SER A 6 2.99 -7.30 2.67
N PHE A 7 3.31 -7.42 3.97
CA PHE A 7 3.72 -6.29 4.80
C PHE A 7 5.11 -6.53 5.37
N ARG A 8 6.03 -5.59 5.17
CA ARG A 8 7.36 -5.61 5.80
C ARG A 8 7.45 -4.53 6.87
N PRO A 9 7.76 -4.87 8.13
CA PRO A 9 7.97 -3.87 9.17
C PRO A 9 9.20 -3.03 8.86
N ILE A 10 9.09 -1.72 9.08
CA ILE A 10 10.21 -0.80 9.01
C ILE A 10 10.17 0.18 10.19
N PRO A 11 11.31 0.56 10.76
CA PRO A 11 11.37 1.70 11.67
C PRO A 11 11.14 2.98 10.87
N LEU A 12 10.16 3.79 11.29
CA LEU A 12 9.93 5.12 10.73
C LEU A 12 10.42 6.17 11.71
N ALA A 13 11.31 7.04 11.23
CA ALA A 13 11.67 8.24 11.98
C ALA A 13 10.45 9.19 11.99
N SER A 14 10.00 9.54 13.18
CA SER A 14 8.94 10.51 13.43
C SER A 14 9.49 11.66 14.27
N LEU A 15 8.79 12.79 14.27
CA LEU A 15 9.13 13.97 15.06
C LEU A 15 9.28 13.67 16.57
N HIS A 16 8.57 12.65 17.07
CA HIS A 16 8.55 12.26 18.48
C HIS A 16 9.32 10.97 18.79
N GLY A 17 10.13 10.46 17.85
CA GLY A 17 10.91 9.24 18.03
C GLY A 17 10.78 8.27 16.86
N VAL A 18 10.96 6.97 17.11
CA VAL A 18 10.78 5.93 16.08
C VAL A 18 9.40 5.30 16.25
N THR A 19 8.60 5.28 15.18
CA THR A 19 7.33 4.55 15.14
C THR A 19 7.42 3.32 14.24
N VAL A 20 6.45 2.42 14.35
CA VAL A 20 6.38 1.21 13.53
C VAL A 20 5.67 1.56 12.23
N GLY A 21 6.40 1.43 11.12
CA GLY A 21 5.83 1.50 9.78
C GLY A 21 5.69 0.13 9.13
N ARG A 22 4.95 0.09 8.03
CA ARG A 22 4.83 -1.08 7.16
C ARG A 22 4.99 -0.66 5.71
N LEU A 23 5.92 -1.31 5.01
CA LEU A 23 5.95 -1.30 3.56
C LEU A 23 4.93 -2.32 3.05
N VAL A 24 4.07 -1.90 2.13
CA VAL A 24 3.02 -2.73 1.54
C VAL A 24 3.41 -3.11 0.12
N PHE A 25 3.55 -4.41 -0.11
CA PHE A 25 3.90 -4.95 -1.42
C PHE A 25 2.73 -5.73 -2.01
N LEU A 26 2.60 -5.69 -3.34
CA LEU A 26 1.77 -6.61 -4.11
C LEU A 26 2.69 -7.43 -5.03
N GLY A 27 2.97 -8.67 -4.65
CA GLY A 27 4.12 -9.39 -5.21
C GLY A 27 5.43 -8.68 -4.85
N ASP A 28 6.22 -8.31 -5.85
CA ASP A 28 7.48 -7.58 -5.69
C ASP A 28 7.34 -6.04 -5.85
N SER A 29 6.15 -5.55 -6.20
CA SER A 29 5.89 -4.13 -6.39
C SER A 29 5.53 -3.44 -5.07
N LEU A 30 6.24 -2.36 -4.73
CA LEU A 30 5.88 -1.50 -3.59
C LEU A 30 4.65 -0.66 -3.93
N MET A 31 3.61 -0.74 -3.10
CA MET A 31 2.32 -0.09 -3.35
C MET A 31 2.07 1.05 -2.37
N ALA A 32 2.51 0.94 -1.12
CA ALA A 32 2.32 2.00 -0.13
C ALA A 32 3.32 1.89 1.04
N VAL A 33 3.52 3.00 1.74
CA VAL A 33 4.15 3.09 3.05
C VAL A 33 3.09 3.48 4.07
N LEU A 34 2.94 2.66 5.11
CA LEU A 34 2.06 2.93 6.23
C LEU A 34 2.86 3.38 7.44
N ALA A 35 2.29 4.30 8.21
CA ALA A 35 2.68 4.60 9.58
C ALA A 35 1.55 4.24 10.55
N GLU A 36 1.90 3.64 11.67
CA GLU A 36 0.97 3.45 12.78
C GLU A 36 0.78 4.79 13.50
N ALA A 37 -0.46 5.30 13.55
CA ALA A 37 -0.73 6.48 14.36
C ALA A 37 -0.51 6.12 15.84
N GLN A 38 0.46 6.76 16.49
CA GLN A 38 0.63 6.61 17.94
C GLN A 38 -0.57 7.24 18.65
N ARG A 39 -1.40 6.41 19.28
CA ARG A 39 -2.48 6.88 20.15
C ARG A 39 -2.01 6.81 21.60
N GLY A 40 -1.66 7.94 22.18
CA GLY A 40 -1.43 8.08 23.63
C GLY A 40 -0.20 7.36 24.18
N SER A 41 -0.13 7.32 25.52
CA SER A 41 0.99 6.79 26.31
C SER A 41 1.36 5.34 25.95
N PRO A 42 2.63 4.95 26.20
CA PRO A 42 3.10 3.57 25.96
C PRO A 42 2.16 2.55 26.62
N GLY A 43 1.65 1.61 25.81
CA GLY A 43 0.70 0.56 26.23
C GLY A 43 -0.75 0.77 25.79
N SER A 44 -1.08 1.89 25.14
CA SER A 44 -2.38 2.06 24.49
C SER A 44 -2.49 1.22 23.21
N PRO A 45 -3.70 0.73 22.86
CA PRO A 45 -3.91 -0.01 21.62
C PRO A 45 -3.49 0.86 20.43
N SER A 46 -2.76 0.22 19.51
CA SER A 46 -2.33 0.76 18.21
C SER A 46 -3.40 1.65 17.57
N GLY A 47 -3.03 2.89 17.23
CA GLY A 47 -3.92 3.77 16.47
C GLY A 47 -4.06 3.32 15.01
N PRO A 48 -4.93 3.99 14.23
CA PRO A 48 -5.16 3.62 12.84
C PRO A 48 -3.87 3.74 12.00
N TRP A 49 -3.72 2.85 11.02
CA TRP A 49 -2.68 2.92 10.00
C TRP A 49 -3.00 4.02 9.00
N ARG A 50 -2.06 4.94 8.81
CA ARG A 50 -2.16 6.00 7.79
C ARG A 50 -1.20 5.71 6.65
N VAL A 51 -1.62 6.04 5.44
CA VAL A 51 -0.75 5.99 4.26
C VAL A 51 0.06 7.29 4.24
N GLU A 52 1.36 7.18 4.46
CA GLU A 52 2.28 8.32 4.36
C GLU A 52 2.70 8.55 2.90
N ALA A 53 2.79 7.47 2.13
CA ALA A 53 3.08 7.52 0.71
C ALA A 53 2.38 6.37 -0.02
N GLY A 54 1.65 6.69 -1.08
CA GLY A 54 1.05 5.74 -2.00
C GLY A 54 1.78 5.73 -3.34
N PHE A 55 1.80 4.59 -4.02
CA PHE A 55 2.45 4.43 -5.32
C PHE A 55 1.52 3.81 -6.36
N GLY A 56 1.68 4.22 -7.62
CA GLY A 56 0.91 3.72 -8.75
C GLY A 56 -0.59 3.85 -8.49
N PRO A 57 -1.37 2.75 -8.53
CA PRO A 57 -2.80 2.81 -8.29
C PRO A 57 -3.15 3.20 -6.84
N CYS A 58 -2.21 3.09 -5.91
CA CYS A 58 -2.42 3.45 -4.50
C CYS A 58 -2.02 4.91 -4.19
N SER A 59 -1.72 5.74 -5.19
CA SER A 59 -1.22 7.12 -4.99
C SER A 59 -2.24 8.07 -4.37
N ASP A 60 -3.53 7.74 -4.42
CA ASP A 60 -4.63 8.50 -3.79
C ASP A 60 -5.19 7.69 -2.61
N PRO A 61 -4.66 7.86 -1.39
CA PRO A 61 -5.09 7.10 -0.23
C PRO A 61 -6.38 7.63 0.39
N PRO A 62 -7.16 6.78 1.07
CA PRO A 62 -8.37 7.23 1.77
C PRO A 62 -8.03 8.16 2.96
N PRO A 63 -8.87 9.18 3.23
CA PRO A 63 -8.58 10.21 4.22
C PRO A 63 -8.58 9.71 5.69
N ASP A 64 -9.38 8.68 6.00
CA ASP A 64 -9.59 8.21 7.37
C ASP A 64 -8.55 7.17 7.86
N GLY A 65 -7.63 6.74 6.99
CA GLY A 65 -6.72 5.63 7.28
C GLY A 65 -7.43 4.29 7.44
N PHE A 66 -6.75 3.32 8.07
CA PHE A 66 -7.22 1.94 8.23
C PHE A 66 -7.11 1.50 9.68
N ALA A 67 -8.13 0.83 10.24
CA ALA A 67 -8.02 0.32 11.60
C ALA A 67 -7.10 -0.91 11.67
N THR A 68 -7.04 -1.70 10.59
CA THR A 68 -6.28 -2.95 10.53
C THR A 68 -5.48 -3.11 9.24
N LEU A 69 -4.41 -3.92 9.29
CA LEU A 69 -3.66 -4.31 8.09
C LEU A 69 -4.50 -5.13 7.10
N GLN A 70 -5.55 -5.82 7.59
CA GLN A 70 -6.46 -6.56 6.71
C GLN A 70 -7.23 -5.61 5.79
N GLU A 71 -7.70 -4.48 6.30
CA GLU A 71 -8.37 -3.45 5.48
C GLU A 71 -7.42 -2.87 4.43
N VAL A 72 -6.14 -2.67 4.79
CA VAL A 72 -5.12 -2.24 3.83
C VAL A 72 -4.96 -3.26 2.70
N SER A 73 -4.89 -4.57 3.02
CA SER A 73 -4.79 -5.61 1.99
C SER A 73 -5.95 -5.59 1.02
N VAL A 74 -7.17 -5.41 1.55
CA VAL A 74 -8.38 -5.33 0.72
C VAL A 74 -8.33 -4.10 -0.18
N TRP A 75 -7.92 -2.95 0.36
CA TRP A 75 -7.78 -1.72 -0.42
C TRP A 75 -6.73 -1.85 -1.54
N VAL A 76 -5.50 -2.29 -1.23
CA VAL A 76 -4.45 -2.47 -2.25
C VAL A 76 -4.89 -3.43 -3.36
N SER A 77 -5.57 -4.53 -2.98
CA SER A 77 -6.08 -5.50 -3.95
C SER A 77 -7.15 -4.91 -4.87
N ARG A 78 -7.97 -4.00 -4.36
CA ARG A 78 -8.98 -3.28 -5.16
C ARG A 78 -8.33 -2.28 -6.11
N MET A 79 -7.37 -1.50 -5.61
CA MET A 79 -6.70 -0.47 -6.40
C MET A 79 -5.86 -1.06 -7.53
N ALA A 80 -5.22 -2.21 -7.29
CA ALA A 80 -4.47 -2.91 -8.33
C ALA A 80 -5.34 -3.44 -9.48
N GLY A 81 -6.67 -3.49 -9.29
CA GLY A 81 -7.61 -4.07 -10.24
C GLY A 81 -7.37 -5.57 -10.49
N PRO A 82 -8.19 -6.22 -11.34
CA PRO A 82 -7.68 -7.35 -12.09
C PRO A 82 -6.53 -6.79 -12.94
N GLY A 83 -5.29 -7.21 -12.68
CA GLY A 83 -4.11 -6.62 -13.33
C GLY A 83 -4.28 -6.48 -14.85
N PRO A 84 -3.62 -5.51 -15.50
CA PRO A 84 -3.80 -5.29 -16.92
C PRO A 84 -3.49 -6.60 -17.65
N ASP A 85 -4.52 -7.21 -18.23
CA ASP A 85 -4.36 -7.98 -19.44
C ASP A 85 -3.71 -7.01 -20.43
N ARG A 86 -2.39 -7.13 -20.59
CA ARG A 86 -1.63 -6.30 -21.52
C ARG A 86 -2.01 -6.83 -22.91
N PRO A 87 -2.82 -6.12 -23.72
CA PRO A 87 -2.88 -6.47 -25.12
C PRO A 87 -1.48 -6.21 -25.68
N ASP A 88 -0.85 -7.28 -26.14
CA ASP A 88 0.28 -7.19 -27.04
C ASP A 88 -0.27 -6.67 -28.38
N ASP A 89 -0.40 -5.35 -28.51
CA ASP A 89 -0.76 -4.73 -29.79
C ASP A 89 0.33 -3.73 -30.18
N GLY A 90 1.24 -4.25 -30.97
CA GLY A 90 2.36 -3.52 -31.53
C GLY A 90 3.08 -4.31 -32.61
N SER A 91 2.36 -5.15 -33.37
CA SER A 91 2.84 -5.70 -34.64
C SER A 91 1.99 -5.17 -35.79
N SER A 92 2.57 -4.18 -36.45
CA SER A 92 2.40 -3.78 -37.84
C SER A 92 1.60 -4.73 -38.74
N THR A 93 0.63 -4.19 -39.48
CA THR A 93 0.64 -4.29 -40.95
C THR A 93 0.04 -3.04 -41.57
N ALA A 94 0.87 -2.36 -42.36
CA ALA A 94 0.48 -1.33 -43.30
C ALA A 94 -0.32 -1.95 -44.46
N THR A 95 -1.34 -1.24 -44.94
CA THR A 95 -1.86 -1.40 -46.30
C THR A 95 -2.22 -0.01 -46.81
N THR A 96 -1.50 0.45 -47.84
CA THR A 96 -1.88 1.55 -48.75
C THR A 96 -2.12 0.93 -50.11
#